data_AF-A0A966J1K5-F1
#
_entry.id   AF-A0A966J1K5-F1
#
_cell.length_a   1.000
_cell.length_b   1.000
_cell.length_c   1.000
_cell.angle_alpha   90.00
_cell.angle_beta   90.00
_cell.angle_gamma   90.00
#
_symmetry.space_group_name_H-M   'P 1'
#
loop_
_entity.id
_entity.type
_entity.pdbx_description
1 polymer ?
#
loop_
_entity_poly.entity_id
_entity_poly.type
_entity_poly.pdbx_seq_one_letter_code
_entity_poly.pdbx_strand_id
1 'polypeptide(L)'
;FVMPKAESAFSRSNAVYDTTIGWRFINKLMKEKYGVDSMPETAENVATDFKIEREAQDRMALASQMKAVAAQKAGVFDSEITPVIIPQKKGDALVVSKDEHPRETSLETLAKLKGVVRPDGTVTAGNASGVNDGACALLLASESEAAKHGLTPRARVVGMATAGVPPRIMGIGPAPATQKVLALTGLSLAQIDVIELNEAFAAQGLAVLRQLGLQDDDPRVNPNGGAIALGHPLGASGARLATTAVNQLHRSGGRYALCTMCIGVGQGIAVILERV
;
A
#
# COMPACT_ATOMS: atom_id res chain seq x y z
N PHE A 1 22.09 -1.19 6.40
CA PHE A 1 22.82 -0.06 7.03
C PHE A 1 23.64 0.70 5.99
N VAL A 2 23.81 2.01 6.19
CA VAL A 2 24.60 2.92 5.33
C VAL A 2 25.39 3.91 6.19
N MET A 3 26.56 4.34 5.72
CA MET A 3 27.44 5.31 6.40
C MET A 3 27.64 6.56 5.52
N PRO A 4 27.72 7.77 6.11
CA PRO A 4 28.08 8.97 5.36
C PRO A 4 29.52 8.90 4.87
N LYS A 5 29.81 9.57 3.76
CA LYS A 5 31.19 9.87 3.38
C LYS A 5 31.79 10.85 4.39
N ALA A 6 33.08 10.70 4.69
CA ALA A 6 33.80 11.68 5.50
C ALA A 6 33.86 13.04 4.78
N GLU A 7 33.56 14.12 5.50
CA GLU A 7 33.59 15.49 4.95
C GLU A 7 34.99 16.11 4.99
N SER A 8 35.92 15.51 5.74
CA SER A 8 37.32 15.93 5.84
C SER A 8 38.25 14.72 6.01
N ALA A 9 39.52 14.89 5.63
CA ALA A 9 40.56 13.90 5.91
C ALA A 9 40.66 13.62 7.41
N PHE A 10 40.85 12.35 7.78
CA PHE A 10 40.98 11.90 9.17
C PHE A 10 39.81 12.29 10.09
N SER A 11 38.60 12.48 9.53
CA SER A 11 37.39 12.75 10.32
C SER A 11 37.15 11.67 11.37
N ARG A 12 36.89 12.11 12.61
CA ARG A 12 36.49 11.24 13.73
C ARG A 12 34.97 11.12 13.89
N SER A 13 34.21 11.91 13.13
CA SER A 13 32.76 11.84 13.12
C SER A 13 32.32 10.62 12.32
N ASN A 14 31.65 9.68 12.97
CA ASN A 14 31.11 8.48 12.34
C ASN A 14 29.62 8.33 12.68
N ALA A 15 28.85 7.81 11.73
CA ALA A 15 27.44 7.49 11.91
C ALA A 15 27.07 6.29 11.05
N VAL A 16 26.16 5.46 11.55
CA VAL A 16 25.60 4.32 10.81
C VAL A 16 24.09 4.46 10.86
N TYR A 17 23.44 4.40 9.70
CA TYR A 17 21.98 4.51 9.58
C TYR A 17 21.39 3.20 9.11
N ASP A 18 20.27 2.78 9.72
CA ASP A 18 19.47 1.71 9.16
C ASP A 18 18.78 2.19 7.86
N THR A 19 18.71 1.29 6.88
CA THR A 19 18.09 1.52 5.57
C THR A 19 16.78 0.78 5.40
N THR A 20 16.37 -0.01 6.40
CA THR A 20 15.10 -0.77 6.40
C THR A 20 13.92 0.12 6.05
N ILE A 21 13.73 1.24 6.77
CA ILE A 21 12.69 2.23 6.46
C ILE A 21 13.00 3.59 7.13
N GLY A 22 12.43 4.67 6.59
CA GLY A 22 12.42 5.99 7.24
C GLY A 22 13.58 6.90 6.87
N TRP A 23 13.63 8.03 7.59
CA TRP A 23 14.60 9.12 7.35
C TRP A 23 16.02 8.71 7.74
N ARG A 24 16.98 9.06 6.86
CA ARG A 24 18.42 9.02 7.12
C ARG A 24 19.09 10.19 6.41
N PHE A 25 20.27 10.60 6.88
CA PHE A 25 20.97 11.79 6.34
C PHE A 25 20.07 13.03 6.28
N ILE A 26 19.37 13.31 7.39
CA ILE A 26 18.35 14.37 7.46
C ILE A 26 18.99 15.72 7.13
N ASN A 27 18.44 16.39 6.11
CA ASN A 27 18.78 17.76 5.78
C ASN A 27 18.12 18.73 6.79
N LYS A 28 18.91 19.64 7.37
CA LYS A 28 18.41 20.65 8.34
C LYS A 28 17.28 21.50 7.76
N LEU A 29 17.40 21.95 6.51
CA LEU A 29 16.38 22.76 5.85
C LEU A 29 15.09 21.98 5.60
N MET A 30 15.18 20.65 5.39
CA MET A 30 13.98 19.81 5.25
C MET A 30 13.22 19.76 6.57
N LYS A 31 13.95 19.50 7.66
CA LYS A 31 13.39 19.47 9.01
C LYS A 31 12.78 20.81 9.40
N GLU A 32 13.46 21.91 9.13
CA GLU A 32 12.99 23.26 9.46
C GLU A 32 11.75 23.68 8.65
N LYS A 33 11.71 23.39 7.34
CA LYS A 33 10.61 23.85 6.47
C LYS A 33 9.38 22.95 6.47
N TYR A 34 9.58 21.64 6.56
CA TYR A 34 8.53 20.66 6.31
C TYR A 34 8.39 19.59 7.40
N GLY A 35 9.32 19.55 8.36
CA GLY A 35 9.42 18.45 9.31
C GLY A 35 10.10 17.21 8.71
N VAL A 36 10.32 16.22 9.56
CA VAL A 36 10.84 14.89 9.21
C VAL A 36 10.08 13.81 9.97
N ASP A 37 8.76 14.00 10.04
CA ASP A 37 7.85 13.07 10.69
C ASP A 37 8.06 11.68 10.08
N SER A 38 8.18 10.68 10.95
CA SER A 38 8.14 9.27 10.58
C SER A 38 6.77 8.93 9.98
N MET A 39 6.69 7.82 9.24
CA MET A 39 5.42 7.42 8.62
C MET A 39 4.28 7.23 9.64
N PRO A 40 4.49 6.60 10.82
CA PRO A 40 3.47 6.54 11.87
C PRO A 40 3.07 7.93 12.41
N GLU A 41 4.01 8.88 12.56
CA GLU A 41 3.69 10.25 12.96
C GLU A 41 2.80 10.95 11.92
N THR A 42 3.07 10.76 10.62
CA THR A 42 2.18 11.30 9.57
C THR A 42 0.79 10.68 9.60
N ALA A 43 0.67 9.40 9.99
CA ALA A 43 -0.62 8.74 10.13
C ALA A 43 -1.41 9.25 11.35
N GLU A 44 -0.74 9.56 12.47
CA GLU A 44 -1.37 10.24 13.61
C GLU A 44 -1.81 11.67 13.25
N ASN A 45 -1.01 12.38 12.47
CA ASN A 45 -1.38 13.70 11.96
C ASN A 45 -2.65 13.61 11.09
N VAL A 46 -2.72 12.63 10.18
CA VAL A 46 -3.93 12.39 9.38
C VAL A 46 -5.11 12.00 10.27
N ALA A 47 -4.93 11.11 11.24
CA ALA A 47 -5.99 10.74 12.16
C ALA A 47 -6.54 11.95 12.94
N THR A 48 -5.65 12.86 13.36
CA THR A 48 -6.02 14.08 14.09
C THR A 48 -6.73 15.08 13.17
N ASP A 49 -6.12 15.42 12.04
CA ASP A 49 -6.61 16.48 11.14
C ASP A 49 -7.94 16.10 10.45
N PHE A 50 -8.09 14.81 10.11
CA PHE A 50 -9.26 14.27 9.44
C PHE A 50 -10.23 13.55 10.39
N LYS A 51 -9.97 13.62 11.71
CA LYS A 51 -10.82 13.07 12.77
C LYS A 51 -11.13 11.58 12.59
N ILE A 52 -10.09 10.79 12.32
CA ILE A 52 -10.23 9.35 12.13
C ILE A 52 -10.11 8.63 13.47
N GLU A 53 -11.21 8.04 13.89
CA GLU A 53 -11.40 7.42 15.18
C GLU A 53 -10.60 6.11 15.28
N ARG A 54 -9.96 5.87 16.43
CA ARG A 54 -9.20 4.63 16.70
C ARG A 54 -10.02 3.37 16.41
N GLU A 55 -11.28 3.36 16.81
CA GLU A 55 -12.17 2.21 16.61
C GLU A 55 -12.43 1.92 15.12
N ALA A 56 -12.54 2.97 14.29
CA ALA A 56 -12.67 2.83 12.85
C ALA A 56 -11.39 2.26 12.23
N GLN A 57 -10.22 2.73 12.70
CA GLN A 57 -8.93 2.21 12.27
C GLN A 57 -8.79 0.71 12.56
N ASP A 58 -9.17 0.27 13.76
CA ASP A 58 -9.11 -1.13 14.17
C ASP A 58 -10.14 -2.00 13.41
N ARG A 59 -11.33 -1.46 13.09
CA ARG A 59 -12.30 -2.14 12.21
C ARG A 59 -11.77 -2.36 10.80
N MET A 60 -11.18 -1.35 10.18
CA MET A 60 -10.55 -1.50 8.86
C MET A 60 -9.43 -2.54 8.90
N ALA A 61 -8.60 -2.52 9.93
CA ALA A 61 -7.52 -3.48 10.11
C ALA A 61 -8.04 -4.92 10.25
N LEU A 62 -9.08 -5.14 11.07
CA LEU A 62 -9.72 -6.44 11.19
C LEU A 62 -10.32 -6.90 9.86
N ALA A 63 -11.03 -6.02 9.15
CA ALA A 63 -11.63 -6.34 7.86
C ALA A 63 -10.56 -6.75 6.84
N SER A 64 -9.42 -6.06 6.79
CA SER A 64 -8.29 -6.46 5.94
C SER A 64 -7.80 -7.86 6.28
N GLN A 65 -7.59 -8.18 7.57
CA GLN A 65 -7.14 -9.51 8.01
C GLN A 65 -8.15 -10.60 7.63
N MET A 66 -9.44 -10.38 7.90
CA MET A 66 -10.50 -11.34 7.59
C MET A 66 -10.60 -11.60 6.09
N LYS A 67 -10.59 -10.56 5.26
CA LYS A 67 -10.65 -10.67 3.80
C LYS A 67 -9.41 -11.39 3.24
N ALA A 68 -8.22 -11.05 3.71
CA ALA A 68 -6.98 -11.71 3.27
C ALA A 68 -6.93 -13.19 3.64
N VAL A 69 -7.26 -13.54 4.89
CA VAL A 69 -7.31 -14.94 5.35
C VAL A 69 -8.35 -15.73 4.57
N ALA A 70 -9.53 -15.15 4.31
CA ALA A 70 -10.56 -15.79 3.50
C ALA A 70 -10.12 -16.00 2.05
N ALA A 71 -9.51 -14.98 1.42
CA ALA A 71 -8.99 -15.05 0.06
C ALA A 71 -7.89 -16.12 -0.08
N GLN A 72 -6.96 -16.19 0.88
CA GLN A 72 -5.90 -17.19 0.92
C GLN A 72 -6.46 -18.61 1.13
N LYS A 73 -7.45 -18.80 2.01
CA LYS A 73 -8.13 -20.09 2.20
C LYS A 73 -8.92 -20.53 0.96
N ALA A 74 -9.44 -19.58 0.19
CA ALA A 74 -10.18 -19.83 -1.03
C ALA A 74 -9.29 -19.97 -2.30
N GLY A 75 -7.96 -19.92 -2.17
CA GLY A 75 -7.03 -20.04 -3.29
C GLY A 75 -7.05 -18.84 -4.25
N VAL A 76 -7.52 -17.67 -3.81
CA VAL A 76 -7.59 -16.46 -4.65
C VAL A 76 -6.19 -16.04 -5.13
N PHE A 77 -5.21 -16.07 -4.22
CA PHE A 77 -3.84 -15.64 -4.49
C PHE A 77 -3.03 -16.66 -5.30
N ASP A 78 -3.53 -17.89 -5.49
CA ASP A 78 -2.83 -18.94 -6.24
C ASP A 78 -2.60 -18.54 -7.71
N SER A 79 -3.46 -17.66 -8.24
CA SER A 79 -3.33 -17.10 -9.60
C SER A 79 -2.34 -15.92 -9.70
N GLU A 80 -1.89 -15.39 -8.57
CA GLU A 80 -1.02 -14.21 -8.48
C GLU A 80 0.39 -14.56 -8.00
N ILE A 81 0.53 -15.64 -7.22
CA ILE A 81 1.78 -16.04 -6.56
C ILE A 81 2.56 -17.03 -7.41
N THR A 82 3.82 -16.68 -7.71
CA THR A 82 4.84 -17.65 -8.13
C THR A 82 5.66 -18.07 -6.91
N PRO A 83 5.72 -19.37 -6.54
CA PRO A 83 6.44 -19.81 -5.36
C PRO A 83 7.95 -19.49 -5.41
N VAL A 84 8.51 -19.11 -4.26
CA VAL A 84 9.96 -18.92 -4.09
C VAL A 84 10.55 -20.18 -3.48
N ILE A 85 11.54 -20.76 -4.17
CA ILE A 85 12.24 -21.97 -3.74
C ILE A 85 13.55 -21.56 -3.06
N ILE A 86 13.72 -21.92 -1.79
CA ILE A 86 14.87 -21.57 -0.95
C ILE A 86 15.72 -22.82 -0.69
N PRO A 87 16.89 -22.95 -1.34
CA PRO A 87 17.80 -24.06 -1.12
C PRO A 87 18.23 -24.16 0.35
N GLN A 88 18.19 -25.36 0.90
CA GLN A 88 18.62 -25.64 2.27
C GLN A 88 20.01 -26.29 2.28
N LYS A 89 20.77 -26.08 3.35
CA LYS A 89 22.10 -26.73 3.52
C LYS A 89 21.99 -28.26 3.61
N LYS A 90 20.87 -28.77 4.14
CA LYS A 90 20.53 -30.20 4.25
C LYS A 90 19.01 -30.35 4.10
N GLY A 91 18.57 -31.44 3.48
CA GLY A 91 17.14 -31.71 3.24
C GLY A 91 16.58 -31.00 2.00
N ASP A 92 15.28 -31.15 1.79
CA ASP A 92 14.57 -30.59 0.65
C ASP A 92 14.50 -29.05 0.70
N ALA A 93 14.34 -28.43 -0.47
CA ALA A 93 14.20 -26.98 -0.56
C ALA A 93 12.89 -26.51 0.10
N LEU A 94 12.96 -25.39 0.83
CA LEU A 94 11.78 -24.76 1.40
C LEU A 94 11.04 -24.03 0.27
N VAL A 95 9.74 -24.29 0.13
CA VAL A 95 8.87 -23.63 -0.86
C VAL A 95 7.99 -22.62 -0.15
N VAL A 96 8.20 -21.33 -0.43
CA VAL A 96 7.36 -20.24 0.04
C VAL A 96 6.34 -19.93 -1.05
N SER A 97 5.10 -20.37 -0.85
CA SER A 97 4.00 -20.23 -1.84
C SER A 97 2.76 -19.50 -1.29
N LYS A 98 2.86 -18.92 -0.09
CA LYS A 98 1.76 -18.23 0.58
C LYS A 98 2.28 -16.96 1.24
N ASP A 99 1.45 -15.93 1.28
CA ASP A 99 1.71 -14.76 2.11
C ASP A 99 1.77 -15.15 3.58
N GLU A 100 2.79 -14.65 4.28
CA GLU A 100 3.09 -14.98 5.68
C GLU A 100 2.65 -13.90 6.68
N HIS A 101 2.32 -12.70 6.19
CA HIS A 101 1.93 -11.57 7.04
C HIS A 101 0.48 -11.60 7.56
N PRO A 102 -0.50 -12.24 6.87
CA PRO A 102 -1.85 -12.36 7.40
C PRO A 102 -1.87 -13.05 8.77
N ARG A 103 -2.67 -12.51 9.68
CA ARG A 103 -2.77 -12.97 11.08
C ARG A 103 -4.22 -13.05 11.52
N GLU A 104 -4.55 -14.12 12.23
CA GLU A 104 -5.83 -14.19 12.94
C GLU A 104 -5.82 -13.18 14.10
N THR A 105 -6.84 -12.33 14.15
CA THR A 105 -6.94 -11.25 15.15
C THR A 105 -8.40 -10.97 15.49
N SER A 106 -8.63 -10.10 16.47
CA SER A 106 -9.95 -9.69 16.93
C SER A 106 -9.96 -8.22 17.33
N LEU A 107 -11.13 -7.58 17.37
CA LEU A 107 -11.23 -6.18 17.83
C LEU A 107 -10.73 -6.02 19.26
N GLU A 108 -10.98 -6.99 20.14
CA GLU A 108 -10.50 -6.95 21.53
C GLU A 108 -8.98 -7.01 21.60
N THR A 109 -8.35 -7.74 20.69
CA THR A 109 -6.89 -7.82 20.59
C THR A 109 -6.32 -6.51 20.06
N LEU A 110 -6.90 -5.98 18.98
CA LEU A 110 -6.49 -4.71 18.37
C LEU A 110 -6.64 -3.54 19.35
N ALA A 111 -7.76 -3.47 20.09
CA ALA A 111 -8.03 -2.41 21.06
C ALA A 111 -7.03 -2.37 22.23
N LYS A 112 -6.41 -3.50 22.58
CA LYS A 112 -5.39 -3.59 23.64
C LYS A 112 -4.02 -3.06 23.20
N LEU A 113 -3.79 -2.86 21.90
CA LEU A 113 -2.51 -2.38 21.39
C LEU A 113 -2.33 -0.90 21.71
N LYS A 114 -1.13 -0.55 22.19
CA LYS A 114 -0.71 0.82 22.45
C LYS A 114 -0.32 1.53 21.16
N GLY A 115 -0.48 2.84 21.13
CA GLY A 115 -0.01 3.67 20.01
C GLY A 115 1.50 3.57 19.82
N VAL A 116 1.96 3.53 18.56
CA VAL A 116 3.37 3.38 18.18
C VAL A 116 4.16 4.67 18.38
N VAL A 117 3.53 5.82 18.13
CA VAL A 117 4.16 7.15 18.28
C VAL A 117 4.10 7.61 19.73
N ARG A 118 2.93 7.51 20.34
CA ARG A 118 2.66 7.87 21.74
C ARG A 118 1.62 6.89 22.32
N PRO A 119 1.66 6.59 23.63
CA PRO A 119 0.78 5.56 24.21
C PRO A 119 -0.72 5.80 24.04
N ASP A 120 -1.15 7.07 24.04
CA ASP A 120 -2.51 7.56 23.83
C ASP A 120 -2.84 7.81 22.34
N GLY A 121 -1.93 7.45 21.44
CA GLY A 121 -2.10 7.56 19.99
C GLY A 121 -3.08 6.54 19.43
N THR A 122 -3.52 6.78 18.21
CA THR A 122 -4.50 5.95 17.50
C THR A 122 -3.86 4.93 16.56
N VAL A 123 -2.64 5.20 16.09
CA VAL A 123 -1.90 4.33 15.18
C VAL A 123 -1.14 3.28 15.97
N THR A 124 -1.43 2.01 15.72
CA THR A 124 -0.83 0.86 16.39
C THR A 124 -0.16 -0.08 15.41
N ALA A 125 0.63 -1.03 15.90
CA ALA A 125 1.13 -2.12 15.06
C ALA A 125 0.02 -3.01 14.47
N GLY A 126 -1.18 -2.97 15.04
CA GLY A 126 -2.32 -3.77 14.58
C GLY A 126 -3.04 -3.15 13.39
N ASN A 127 -3.04 -1.82 13.29
CA ASN A 127 -3.76 -1.04 12.26
C ASN A 127 -2.83 -0.31 11.27
N ALA A 128 -1.57 -0.77 11.21
CA ALA A 128 -0.56 -0.36 10.25
C ALA A 128 -0.02 -1.58 9.48
N SER A 129 0.49 -1.35 8.27
CA SER A 129 1.23 -2.39 7.55
C SER A 129 2.61 -2.65 8.17
N GLY A 130 3.15 -3.85 7.95
CA GLY A 130 4.54 -4.18 8.29
C GLY A 130 5.57 -3.65 7.29
N VAL A 131 6.84 -3.93 7.59
CA VAL A 131 7.93 -3.93 6.61
C VAL A 131 8.12 -5.35 6.13
N ASN A 132 8.15 -5.56 4.81
CA ASN A 132 8.07 -6.89 4.22
C ASN A 132 8.98 -7.01 3.00
N ASP A 133 9.29 -8.25 2.65
CA ASP A 133 9.99 -8.61 1.42
C ASP A 133 9.00 -9.11 0.37
N GLY A 134 9.25 -8.77 -0.90
CA GLY A 134 8.41 -9.20 -2.00
C GLY A 134 8.79 -8.54 -3.32
N ALA A 135 8.45 -9.21 -4.42
CA ALA A 135 8.65 -8.71 -5.78
C ALA A 135 7.39 -8.95 -6.61
N CYS A 136 7.12 -8.05 -7.56
CA CYS A 136 6.02 -8.20 -8.50
C CYS A 136 6.45 -7.60 -9.85
N ALA A 137 6.08 -8.27 -10.94
CA ALA A 137 6.39 -7.84 -12.29
C ALA A 137 5.10 -7.87 -13.13
N LEU A 138 4.97 -6.88 -14.01
CA LEU A 138 3.87 -6.75 -14.96
C LEU A 138 4.46 -6.73 -16.37
N LEU A 139 3.84 -7.47 -17.30
CA LEU A 139 4.19 -7.41 -18.71
C LEU A 139 3.26 -6.41 -19.41
N LEU A 140 3.82 -5.35 -19.98
CA LEU A 140 3.10 -4.37 -20.78
C LEU A 140 3.55 -4.50 -22.24
N ALA A 141 2.60 -4.45 -23.16
CA ALA A 141 2.84 -4.47 -24.60
C ALA A 141 1.85 -3.55 -25.31
N SER A 142 2.24 -2.99 -26.45
CA SER A 142 1.26 -2.47 -27.39
C SER A 142 0.41 -3.61 -27.94
N GLU A 143 -0.76 -3.29 -28.48
CA GLU A 143 -1.61 -4.28 -29.14
C GLU A 143 -0.88 -5.04 -30.26
N SER A 144 -0.06 -4.32 -31.05
CA SER A 144 0.74 -4.91 -32.12
C SER A 144 1.77 -5.91 -31.62
N GLU A 145 2.50 -5.57 -30.54
CA GLU A 145 3.50 -6.49 -29.97
C GLU A 145 2.83 -7.65 -29.23
N ALA A 146 1.69 -7.42 -28.57
CA ALA A 146 0.91 -8.50 -27.96
C ALA A 146 0.47 -9.54 -29.00
N ALA A 147 -0.09 -9.09 -30.12
CA ALA A 147 -0.48 -9.97 -31.23
C ALA A 147 0.73 -10.71 -31.83
N LYS A 148 1.82 -9.99 -32.12
CA LYS A 148 3.06 -10.57 -32.69
C LYS A 148 3.69 -11.63 -31.79
N HIS A 149 3.61 -11.47 -30.47
CA HIS A 149 4.16 -12.41 -29.50
C HIS A 149 3.14 -13.43 -28.98
N GLY A 150 1.92 -13.46 -29.53
CA GLY A 150 0.87 -14.40 -29.09
C GLY A 150 0.44 -14.24 -27.64
N LEU A 151 0.55 -13.01 -27.10
CA LEU A 151 0.17 -12.68 -25.72
C LEU A 151 -1.33 -12.41 -25.64
N THR A 152 -1.94 -12.79 -24.51
CA THR A 152 -3.35 -12.47 -24.21
C THR A 152 -3.42 -11.17 -23.40
N PRO A 153 -3.95 -10.07 -23.95
CA PRO A 153 -4.18 -8.85 -23.17
C PRO A 153 -5.18 -9.13 -22.05
N ARG A 154 -4.86 -8.71 -20.82
CA ARG A 154 -5.76 -8.88 -19.65
C ARG A 154 -6.40 -7.56 -19.21
N ALA A 155 -5.70 -6.45 -19.41
CA ALA A 155 -6.19 -5.14 -19.05
C ALA A 155 -5.51 -4.06 -19.90
N ARG A 156 -6.17 -2.90 -19.98
CA ARG A 156 -5.68 -1.68 -20.61
C ARG A 156 -5.42 -0.62 -19.54
N VAL A 157 -4.29 0.07 -19.61
CA VAL A 157 -4.05 1.27 -18.80
C VAL A 157 -4.86 2.42 -19.39
N VAL A 158 -5.83 2.92 -18.64
CA VAL A 158 -6.73 4.01 -19.08
C VAL A 158 -6.09 5.37 -18.84
N GLY A 159 -5.49 5.54 -17.68
CA GLY A 159 -4.82 6.78 -17.29
C GLY A 159 -4.12 6.64 -15.95
N MET A 160 -3.12 7.50 -15.72
CA MET A 160 -2.39 7.58 -14.46
C MET A 160 -2.18 9.04 -14.09
N ALA A 161 -2.26 9.37 -12.82
CA ALA A 161 -1.97 10.70 -12.31
C ALA A 161 -1.21 10.65 -10.98
N THR A 162 -0.43 11.70 -10.74
CA THR A 162 0.22 11.97 -9.46
C THR A 162 -0.20 13.34 -8.91
N ALA A 163 -0.16 13.46 -7.59
CA ALA A 163 -0.42 14.68 -6.86
C ALA A 163 0.54 14.83 -5.67
N GLY A 164 0.91 16.07 -5.35
CA GLY A 164 1.68 16.40 -4.15
C GLY A 164 0.78 16.91 -3.03
N VAL A 165 1.16 16.60 -1.79
CA VAL A 165 0.50 17.06 -0.55
C VAL A 165 1.58 17.43 0.47
N PRO A 166 1.26 18.14 1.56
CA PRO A 166 2.25 18.43 2.60
C PRO A 166 2.86 17.13 3.19
N PRO A 167 4.20 17.05 3.40
CA PRO A 167 4.86 15.83 3.88
C PRO A 167 4.27 15.26 5.18
N ARG A 168 3.89 16.13 6.13
CA ARG A 168 3.33 15.75 7.44
C ARG A 168 2.01 14.98 7.38
N ILE A 169 1.29 15.03 6.25
CA ILE A 169 0.02 14.32 6.01
C ILE A 169 0.07 13.53 4.70
N MET A 170 1.24 12.99 4.37
CA MET A 170 1.47 12.25 3.12
C MET A 170 0.42 11.17 2.82
N GLY A 171 -0.19 10.58 3.86
CA GLY A 171 -1.24 9.59 3.75
C GLY A 171 -2.45 10.04 2.93
N ILE A 172 -2.74 11.33 2.83
CA ILE A 172 -3.89 11.82 2.04
C ILE A 172 -3.61 11.91 0.53
N GLY A 173 -2.36 11.72 0.09
CA GLY A 173 -1.94 11.79 -1.31
C GLY A 173 -2.82 11.05 -2.32
N PRO A 174 -3.36 9.85 -2.04
CA PRO A 174 -4.26 9.12 -2.94
C PRO A 174 -5.51 9.91 -3.37
N ALA A 175 -6.09 10.72 -2.49
CA ALA A 175 -7.34 11.42 -2.76
C ALA A 175 -7.21 12.43 -3.93
N PRO A 176 -6.28 13.41 -3.90
CA PRO A 176 -6.09 14.32 -5.05
C PRO A 176 -5.54 13.61 -6.29
N ALA A 177 -4.73 12.54 -6.14
CA ALA A 177 -4.27 11.75 -7.29
C ALA A 177 -5.45 11.05 -8.00
N THR A 178 -6.37 10.49 -7.22
CA THR A 178 -7.60 9.84 -7.70
C THR A 178 -8.51 10.85 -8.40
N GLN A 179 -8.78 11.99 -7.77
CA GLN A 179 -9.59 13.06 -8.38
C GLN A 179 -9.00 13.51 -9.72
N LYS A 180 -7.67 13.63 -9.80
CA LYS A 180 -6.97 14.02 -11.03
C LYS A 180 -7.05 12.96 -12.13
N VAL A 181 -6.89 11.66 -11.83
CA VAL A 181 -6.99 10.60 -12.85
C VAL A 181 -8.43 10.39 -13.34
N LEU A 182 -9.42 10.56 -12.46
CA LEU A 182 -10.84 10.52 -12.84
C LEU A 182 -11.17 11.67 -13.81
N ALA A 183 -10.74 12.90 -13.48
CA ALA A 183 -10.90 14.04 -14.38
C ALA A 183 -10.17 13.84 -15.72
N LEU A 184 -8.96 13.26 -15.72
CA LEU A 184 -8.18 12.99 -16.93
C LEU A 184 -8.86 11.98 -17.86
N THR A 185 -9.51 10.97 -17.29
CA THR A 185 -10.13 9.87 -18.05
C THR A 185 -11.61 10.10 -18.36
N GLY A 186 -12.23 11.10 -17.74
CA GLY A 186 -13.67 11.37 -17.82
C GLY A 186 -14.53 10.33 -17.08
N LEU A 187 -13.92 9.48 -16.26
CA LEU A 187 -14.61 8.47 -15.47
C LEU A 187 -15.05 9.03 -14.11
N SER A 188 -16.11 8.44 -13.56
CA SER A 188 -16.58 8.71 -12.20
C SER A 188 -16.29 7.53 -11.27
N LEU A 189 -16.26 7.77 -9.95
CA LEU A 189 -16.13 6.71 -8.95
C LEU A 189 -17.25 5.67 -9.03
N ALA A 190 -18.44 6.03 -9.52
CA ALA A 190 -19.56 5.11 -9.70
C ALA A 190 -19.30 4.06 -10.80
N GLN A 191 -18.36 4.33 -11.72
CA GLN A 191 -17.97 3.40 -12.78
C GLN A 191 -16.82 2.47 -12.36
N ILE A 192 -16.24 2.67 -11.16
CA ILE A 192 -15.17 1.83 -10.66
C ILE A 192 -15.78 0.64 -9.92
N ASP A 193 -15.41 -0.57 -10.34
CA ASP A 193 -15.89 -1.83 -9.79
C ASP A 193 -14.95 -2.39 -8.71
N VAL A 194 -13.66 -2.07 -8.79
CA VAL A 194 -12.63 -2.51 -7.83
C VAL A 194 -11.74 -1.32 -7.45
N ILE A 195 -11.53 -1.14 -6.14
CA ILE A 195 -10.62 -0.11 -5.62
C ILE A 195 -9.54 -0.81 -4.78
N GLU A 196 -8.32 -0.82 -5.31
CA GLU A 196 -7.12 -1.25 -4.58
C GLU A 196 -6.43 0.00 -4.00
N LEU A 197 -6.77 0.32 -2.75
CA LEU A 197 -6.19 1.41 -1.98
C LEU A 197 -5.13 0.85 -1.03
N ASN A 198 -3.86 1.26 -1.20
CA ASN A 198 -2.79 0.79 -0.32
C ASN A 198 -3.06 1.17 1.15
N GLU A 199 -2.97 0.18 2.04
CA GLU A 199 -3.23 0.33 3.47
C GLU A 199 -1.92 0.49 4.25
N ALA A 200 -1.14 1.54 3.98
CA ALA A 200 0.05 1.82 4.80
C ALA A 200 -0.32 1.98 6.28
N PHE A 201 -1.44 2.68 6.51
CA PHE A 201 -2.11 2.82 7.80
C PHE A 201 -3.62 2.86 7.59
N ALA A 202 -4.40 2.33 8.54
CA ALA A 202 -5.85 2.42 8.49
C ALA A 202 -6.33 3.88 8.57
N ALA A 203 -5.67 4.72 9.38
CA ALA A 203 -5.96 6.16 9.49
C ALA A 203 -6.01 6.86 8.13
N GLN A 204 -4.98 6.68 7.30
CA GLN A 204 -4.94 7.31 5.98
C GLN A 204 -5.90 6.67 4.99
N GLY A 205 -6.12 5.35 5.09
CA GLY A 205 -7.06 4.65 4.21
C GLY A 205 -8.46 5.23 4.36
N LEU A 206 -8.92 5.33 5.61
CA LEU A 206 -10.21 5.93 5.96
C LEU A 206 -10.31 7.41 5.56
N ALA A 207 -9.26 8.21 5.82
CA ALA A 207 -9.26 9.61 5.42
C ALA A 207 -9.40 9.79 3.90
N VAL A 208 -8.72 8.94 3.11
CA VAL A 208 -8.84 8.92 1.65
C VAL A 208 -10.25 8.53 1.21
N LEU A 209 -10.81 7.44 1.76
CA LEU A 209 -12.17 6.99 1.42
C LEU A 209 -13.20 8.08 1.68
N ARG A 210 -13.17 8.67 2.89
CA ARG A 210 -14.09 9.74 3.30
C ARG A 210 -13.94 10.99 2.43
N GLN A 211 -12.71 11.37 2.07
CA GLN A 211 -12.48 12.51 1.16
C GLN A 211 -12.98 12.26 -0.27
N LEU A 212 -12.98 11.00 -0.71
CA LEU A 212 -13.54 10.58 -2.00
C LEU A 212 -15.05 10.33 -1.95
N GLY A 213 -15.69 10.50 -0.79
CA GLY A 213 -17.13 10.27 -0.61
C GLY A 213 -17.52 8.78 -0.58
N LEU A 214 -16.57 7.89 -0.29
CA LEU A 214 -16.81 6.46 -0.16
C LEU A 214 -17.11 6.10 1.31
N GLN A 215 -17.89 5.04 1.50
CA GLN A 215 -18.11 4.47 2.83
C GLN A 215 -16.86 3.73 3.31
N ASP A 216 -16.64 3.72 4.62
CA ASP A 216 -15.48 3.05 5.24
C ASP A 216 -15.45 1.53 4.93
N ASP A 217 -16.61 0.92 4.66
CA ASP A 217 -16.81 -0.50 4.38
C ASP A 217 -17.25 -0.80 2.93
N ASP A 218 -17.02 0.13 2.00
CA ASP A 218 -17.40 -0.03 0.59
C ASP A 218 -16.89 -1.38 0.03
N PRO A 219 -17.78 -2.25 -0.48
CA PRO A 219 -17.41 -3.63 -0.86
C PRO A 219 -16.44 -3.70 -2.04
N ARG A 220 -16.27 -2.60 -2.78
CA ARG A 220 -15.31 -2.50 -3.88
C ARG A 220 -13.88 -2.29 -3.40
N VAL A 221 -13.70 -1.82 -2.16
CA VAL A 221 -12.39 -1.47 -1.59
C VAL A 221 -11.72 -2.70 -0.99
N ASN A 222 -10.53 -3.01 -1.51
CA ASN A 222 -9.64 -4.09 -1.07
C ASN A 222 -10.42 -5.38 -0.77
N PRO A 223 -11.15 -5.96 -1.74
CA PRO A 223 -12.09 -7.05 -1.49
C PRO A 223 -11.40 -8.33 -1.01
N ASN A 224 -10.10 -8.48 -1.26
CA ASN A 224 -9.27 -9.61 -0.81
C ASN A 224 -8.30 -9.20 0.32
N GLY A 225 -8.55 -8.08 1.00
CA GLY A 225 -7.66 -7.50 2.01
C GLY A 225 -6.57 -6.62 1.40
N GLY A 226 -5.83 -5.91 2.26
CA GLY A 226 -4.78 -4.98 1.84
C GLY A 226 -3.50 -5.12 2.63
N ALA A 227 -2.66 -4.08 2.58
CA ALA A 227 -1.29 -4.10 3.10
C ALA A 227 -1.20 -4.26 4.63
N ILE A 228 -2.26 -3.97 5.40
CA ILE A 228 -2.29 -4.28 6.84
C ILE A 228 -2.21 -5.79 7.07
N ALA A 229 -2.80 -6.59 6.18
CA ALA A 229 -2.76 -8.05 6.24
C ALA A 229 -1.65 -8.64 5.39
N LEU A 230 -1.49 -8.19 4.15
CA LEU A 230 -0.56 -8.79 3.17
C LEU A 230 0.87 -8.23 3.27
N GLY A 231 1.07 -7.16 4.03
CA GLY A 231 2.36 -6.49 4.14
C GLY A 231 2.62 -5.46 3.03
N HIS A 232 3.73 -4.73 3.17
CA HIS A 232 4.07 -3.60 2.31
C HIS A 232 5.55 -3.58 1.86
N PRO A 233 5.97 -4.48 0.93
CA PRO A 233 7.26 -4.37 0.27
C PRO A 233 7.25 -3.14 -0.65
N LEU A 234 7.89 -2.04 -0.20
CA LEU A 234 7.68 -0.69 -0.74
C LEU A 234 7.76 -0.62 -2.29
N GLY A 235 8.82 -1.18 -2.87
CA GLY A 235 9.05 -1.14 -4.32
C GLY A 235 8.14 -2.05 -5.15
N ALA A 236 7.55 -3.08 -4.53
CA ALA A 236 6.70 -4.06 -5.23
C ALA A 236 5.20 -3.77 -5.08
N SER A 237 4.81 -3.02 -4.04
CA SER A 237 3.40 -2.85 -3.66
C SER A 237 2.56 -2.19 -4.75
N GLY A 238 3.09 -1.21 -5.50
CA GLY A 238 2.36 -0.59 -6.61
C GLY A 238 2.01 -1.58 -7.72
N ALA A 239 2.95 -2.46 -8.10
CA ALA A 239 2.71 -3.51 -9.07
C ALA A 239 1.78 -4.60 -8.52
N ARG A 240 1.91 -4.94 -7.22
CA ARG A 240 0.99 -5.88 -6.54
C ARG A 240 -0.46 -5.40 -6.60
N LEU A 241 -0.74 -4.13 -6.29
CA LEU A 241 -2.10 -3.56 -6.36
C LEU A 241 -2.69 -3.73 -7.76
N ALA A 242 -1.92 -3.42 -8.81
CA ALA A 242 -2.37 -3.60 -10.19
C ALA A 242 -2.63 -5.08 -10.54
N THR A 243 -1.75 -6.00 -10.12
CA THR A 243 -1.95 -7.45 -10.30
C THR A 243 -3.26 -7.91 -9.63
N THR A 244 -3.44 -7.60 -8.35
CA THR A 244 -4.63 -8.00 -7.58
C THR A 244 -5.90 -7.38 -8.16
N ALA A 245 -5.88 -6.10 -8.54
CA ALA A 245 -7.00 -5.42 -9.18
C ALA A 245 -7.43 -6.10 -10.48
N VAL A 246 -6.49 -6.40 -11.38
CA VAL A 246 -6.79 -7.05 -12.66
C VAL A 246 -7.36 -8.45 -12.43
N ASN A 247 -6.77 -9.25 -11.55
CA ASN A 247 -7.32 -10.57 -11.23
C ASN A 247 -8.72 -10.47 -10.62
N GLN A 248 -8.97 -9.49 -9.75
CA GLN A 248 -10.29 -9.27 -9.17
C GLN A 248 -11.34 -8.82 -10.22
N LEU A 249 -10.99 -7.96 -11.18
CA LEU A 249 -11.89 -7.59 -12.28
C LEU A 249 -12.29 -8.82 -13.11
N HIS A 250 -11.32 -9.69 -13.43
CA HIS A 250 -11.60 -10.94 -14.16
C HIS A 250 -12.47 -11.89 -13.35
N ARG A 251 -12.25 -12.03 -12.04
CA ARG A 251 -13.06 -12.89 -11.16
C ARG A 251 -14.49 -12.39 -10.98
N SER A 252 -14.67 -11.08 -10.86
CA SER A 252 -15.97 -10.46 -10.57
C SER A 252 -16.77 -10.09 -11.83
N GLY A 253 -16.13 -10.10 -13.00
CA GLY A 253 -16.72 -9.54 -14.22
C GLY A 253 -16.77 -8.00 -14.24
N GLY A 254 -16.15 -7.32 -13.26
CA GLY A 254 -16.03 -5.86 -13.24
C GLY A 254 -15.24 -5.32 -14.44
N ARG A 255 -15.43 -4.04 -14.77
CA ARG A 255 -14.82 -3.38 -15.91
C ARG A 255 -13.63 -2.50 -15.53
N TYR A 256 -13.81 -1.58 -14.58
CA TYR A 256 -12.77 -0.61 -14.22
C TYR A 256 -12.26 -0.81 -12.80
N ALA A 257 -10.94 -0.74 -12.65
CA ALA A 257 -10.29 -0.71 -11.34
C ALA A 257 -9.52 0.61 -11.13
N LEU A 258 -9.58 1.12 -9.90
CA LEU A 258 -8.72 2.19 -9.41
C LEU A 258 -7.67 1.58 -8.49
N CYS A 259 -6.40 1.74 -8.82
CA CYS A 259 -5.29 1.42 -7.91
C CYS A 259 -4.65 2.72 -7.44
N THR A 260 -4.55 2.95 -6.13
CA THR A 260 -3.99 4.19 -5.60
C THR A 260 -3.23 3.99 -4.29
N MET A 261 -2.16 4.76 -4.08
CA MET A 261 -1.32 4.65 -2.89
C MET A 261 -0.67 5.97 -2.49
N CYS A 262 -0.49 6.15 -1.18
CA CYS A 262 0.28 7.24 -0.61
C CYS A 262 1.77 7.01 -0.83
N ILE A 263 2.55 8.08 -0.84
CA ILE A 263 4.00 8.04 -1.02
C ILE A 263 4.62 8.96 0.03
N GLY A 264 5.61 8.42 0.75
CA GLY A 264 6.35 9.15 1.77
C GLY A 264 6.87 10.49 1.26
N VAL A 265 6.98 11.47 2.16
CA VAL A 265 7.37 12.86 1.83
C VAL A 265 6.30 13.64 1.03
N GLY A 266 5.07 13.12 0.95
CA GLY A 266 3.91 13.94 0.57
C GLY A 266 3.54 13.84 -0.90
N GLN A 267 3.29 12.63 -1.39
CA GLN A 267 2.75 12.43 -2.73
C GLN A 267 1.69 11.33 -2.73
N GLY A 268 0.93 11.26 -3.82
CA GLY A 268 0.09 10.11 -4.13
C GLY A 268 0.10 9.83 -5.62
N ILE A 269 -0.22 8.59 -5.96
CA ILE A 269 -0.32 8.09 -7.32
C ILE A 269 -1.62 7.30 -7.48
N ALA A 270 -2.27 7.43 -8.63
CA ALA A 270 -3.46 6.68 -8.98
C ALA A 270 -3.39 6.24 -10.44
N VAL A 271 -3.81 5.01 -10.72
CA VAL A 271 -3.95 4.46 -12.08
C VAL A 271 -5.33 3.82 -12.23
N ILE A 272 -5.93 4.01 -13.40
CA ILE A 272 -7.17 3.34 -13.79
C ILE A 272 -6.84 2.25 -14.81
N LEU A 273 -7.32 1.04 -14.54
CA LEU A 273 -7.19 -0.13 -15.40
C LEU A 273 -8.58 -0.55 -15.89
N GLU A 274 -8.68 -0.95 -17.16
CA GLU A 274 -9.90 -1.52 -17.74
C GLU A 274 -9.64 -2.98 -18.12
N ARG A 275 -10.52 -3.89 -17.71
CA ARG A 275 -10.49 -5.28 -18.17
C ARG A 275 -10.83 -5.36 -19.66
N VAL A 276 -10.05 -6.13 -20.41
CA VAL A 276 -10.26 -6.45 -21.83
C VAL A 276 -10.48 -7.95 -22.03
#